data_AF-W2T1E5-F1
#
_entry.id   AF-W2T1E5-F1
#
_cell.length_a   1.000
_cell.length_b   1.000
_cell.length_c   1.000
_cell.angle_alpha   90.00
_cell.angle_beta   90.00
_cell.angle_gamma   90.00
#
_symmetry.space_group_name_H-M   'P 1'
#
loop_
_entity.id
_entity.type
_entity.pdbx_description
1 polymer ?
#
loop_
_entity_poly.entity_id
_entity_poly.type
_entity_poly.pdbx_seq_one_letter_code
_entity_poly.pdbx_strand_id
1 'polypeptide(L)'
;MRLYDKCSGDISLAGAFASYYWAKNKPKDVPSFPVLRAFGRAIRYNLGSLAFGSLIIAVIKIIRVILDYLDKKLATTKSDVLKVILTAFKCCFWCMEVFFKFLTKNAFIMMAIYGKNFFTSAKDSFLLLVRNCVRAAVVNQVAGILLFLGKALITLGMGSYFVADLFFDVYEMAVDTTFICFLEDSEQNDGSPEKPFYMSKNLQNILDKKNMK
;
A
#
# COMPACT_ATOMS: atom_id res chain seq x y z
N MET A 1 -0.74 8.05 -17.19
CA MET A 1 -1.66 8.07 -16.02
C MET A 1 -1.00 7.56 -14.74
N ARG A 2 -0.75 6.26 -14.53
CA ARG A 2 -0.31 5.71 -13.21
C ARG A 2 0.90 6.39 -12.53
N LEU A 3 1.88 6.91 -13.28
CA LEU A 3 3.03 7.65 -12.72
C LEU A 3 2.64 9.03 -12.18
N TYR A 4 1.70 9.69 -12.87
CA TYR A 4 1.18 11.00 -12.52
C TYR A 4 0.37 10.93 -11.21
N ASP A 5 -0.47 9.89 -11.09
CA ASP A 5 -1.31 9.67 -9.90
C ASP A 5 -0.46 9.38 -8.65
N LYS A 6 0.57 8.53 -8.79
CA LYS A 6 1.49 8.23 -7.70
C LYS A 6 2.27 9.45 -7.22
N CYS A 7 2.77 10.28 -8.16
CA CYS A 7 3.48 11.51 -7.80
C CYS A 7 2.55 12.51 -7.11
N SER A 8 1.30 12.65 -7.55
CA SER A 8 0.31 13.54 -6.92
C SER A 8 0.06 13.19 -5.44
N GLY A 9 -0.07 11.89 -5.13
CA GLY A 9 -0.18 11.39 -3.77
C GLY A 9 1.06 11.69 -2.91
N ASP A 10 2.26 11.36 -3.42
CA ASP A 10 3.53 11.60 -2.72
C ASP A 10 3.74 13.09 -2.38
N ILE A 11 3.36 13.99 -3.29
CA ILE A 11 3.49 15.44 -3.10
C ILE A 11 2.51 15.96 -2.04
N SER A 12 1.29 15.42 -2.03
CA SER A 12 0.26 15.82 -1.07
C SER A 12 0.62 15.38 0.34
N LEU A 13 1.16 14.16 0.48
CA LEU A 13 1.73 13.67 1.74
C LEU A 13 2.93 14.50 2.17
N ALA A 14 3.88 14.76 1.27
CA ALA A 14 5.04 15.60 1.57
C ALA A 14 4.64 17.01 2.02
N GLY A 15 3.64 17.61 1.37
CA GLY A 15 3.09 18.92 1.75
C GLY A 15 2.39 18.90 3.11
N ALA A 16 1.65 17.83 3.41
CA ALA A 16 1.02 17.66 4.72
C ALA A 16 2.05 17.48 5.84
N PHE A 17 3.05 16.63 5.65
CA PHE A 17 4.15 16.42 6.61
C PHE A 17 4.98 17.69 6.81
N ALA A 18 5.29 18.42 5.72
CA ALA A 18 5.99 19.69 5.81
C ALA A 18 5.18 20.73 6.60
N SER A 19 3.87 20.83 6.33
CA SER A 19 2.99 21.76 7.06
C SER A 19 2.93 21.43 8.56
N TYR A 20 2.94 20.14 8.92
CA TYR A 20 3.01 19.71 10.31
C TYR A 20 4.39 19.97 10.95
N TYR A 21 5.47 19.65 10.26
CA TYR A 21 6.84 19.80 10.76
C TYR A 21 7.16 21.27 11.09
N TRP A 22 6.78 22.19 10.18
CA TRP A 22 7.03 23.62 10.31
C TRP A 22 6.02 24.38 11.19
N ALA A 23 5.00 23.71 11.75
CA ALA A 23 4.10 24.32 12.73
C ALA A 23 4.83 24.52 14.07
N LYS A 24 4.98 25.78 14.50
CA LYS A 24 5.67 26.13 15.76
C LYS A 24 4.87 25.67 16.99
N ASN A 25 3.58 26.00 17.06
CA ASN A 25 2.70 25.60 18.16
C ASN A 25 1.73 24.49 17.74
N LYS A 26 2.05 23.25 18.11
CA LYS A 26 1.21 22.07 17.85
C LYS A 26 0.20 21.92 19.00
N PRO A 27 -1.13 21.79 18.76
CA PRO A 27 -1.80 21.60 17.46
C PRO A 27 -2.39 22.88 16.84
N LYS A 28 -2.31 24.05 17.48
CA LYS A 28 -3.03 25.27 17.05
C LYS A 28 -2.66 25.78 15.65
N ASP A 29 -1.40 25.64 15.25
CA ASP A 29 -0.89 26.11 13.95
C ASP A 29 -1.00 25.06 12.83
N VAL A 30 -1.52 23.86 13.13
CA VAL A 30 -1.67 22.79 12.14
C VAL A 30 -2.98 23.02 11.37
N PRO A 31 -2.93 23.17 10.02
CA PRO A 31 -4.15 23.42 9.25
C PRO A 31 -5.11 22.23 9.34
N SER A 32 -6.40 22.52 9.55
CA SER A 32 -7.46 21.51 9.43
C SER A 32 -7.43 20.89 8.04
N PHE A 33 -7.44 19.55 7.98
CA PHE A 33 -7.31 18.74 6.75
C PHE A 33 -6.03 19.06 5.93
N PRO A 34 -4.83 18.78 6.48
CA PRO A 34 -3.56 19.14 5.84
C PRO A 34 -3.35 18.44 4.49
N VAL A 35 -3.85 17.21 4.33
CA VAL A 35 -3.73 16.44 3.08
C VAL A 35 -4.57 17.06 1.97
N LEU A 36 -5.83 17.41 2.24
CA LEU A 36 -6.73 18.05 1.26
C LEU A 36 -6.23 19.43 0.85
N ARG A 37 -5.75 20.24 1.82
CA ARG A 37 -5.12 21.54 1.51
C ARG A 37 -3.82 21.38 0.72
N ALA A 38 -2.96 20.43 1.09
CA ALA A 38 -1.73 20.16 0.34
C ALA A 38 -2.02 19.68 -1.09
N PHE A 39 -3.02 18.82 -1.27
CA PHE A 39 -3.50 18.37 -2.57
C PHE A 39 -4.06 19.52 -3.41
N GLY A 40 -4.90 20.38 -2.82
CA GLY A 40 -5.43 21.59 -3.49
C GLY A 40 -4.34 22.56 -3.93
N ARG A 41 -3.30 22.78 -3.11
CA ARG A 41 -2.13 23.58 -3.50
C ARG A 41 -1.28 22.90 -4.57
N ALA A 42 -1.08 21.58 -4.47
CA ALA A 42 -0.31 20.81 -5.44
C ALA A 42 -0.95 20.86 -6.83
N ILE A 43 -2.27 20.74 -6.90
CA ILE A 43 -3.01 20.91 -8.16
C ILE A 43 -2.91 22.37 -8.62
N ARG A 44 -3.25 23.35 -7.80
CA ARG A 44 -3.30 24.75 -8.27
C ARG A 44 -1.96 25.30 -8.75
N TYR A 45 -0.84 24.98 -8.08
CA TYR A 45 0.46 25.60 -8.36
C TYR A 45 1.44 24.70 -9.12
N ASN A 46 1.29 23.36 -9.06
CA ASN A 46 2.30 22.45 -9.57
C ASN A 46 1.85 21.64 -10.80
N LEU A 47 0.61 21.77 -11.29
CA LEU A 47 0.12 21.01 -12.45
C LEU A 47 1.07 21.08 -13.67
N GLY A 48 1.56 22.27 -14.01
CA GLY A 48 2.47 22.47 -15.14
C GLY A 48 3.84 21.80 -14.94
N SER A 49 4.43 21.95 -13.75
CA SER A 49 5.71 21.31 -13.41
C SER A 49 5.56 19.79 -13.29
N LEU A 50 4.40 19.31 -12.83
CA LEU A 50 4.05 17.91 -12.68
C LEU A 50 3.86 17.24 -14.05
N ALA A 51 3.16 17.91 -14.96
CA ALA A 51 3.05 17.49 -16.35
C ALA A 51 4.43 17.44 -17.02
N PHE A 52 5.25 18.48 -16.88
CA PHE A 52 6.60 18.55 -17.46
C PHE A 52 7.53 17.43 -16.94
N GLY A 53 7.62 17.24 -15.63
CA GLY A 53 8.43 16.16 -15.06
C GLY A 53 7.96 14.77 -15.49
N SER A 54 6.63 14.56 -15.59
CA SER A 54 6.06 13.31 -16.09
C SER A 54 6.31 13.08 -17.59
N LEU A 55 6.32 14.15 -18.39
CA LEU A 55 6.61 14.12 -19.82
C LEU A 55 8.06 13.71 -20.08
N ILE A 56 9.02 14.28 -19.36
CA ILE A 56 10.45 13.90 -19.48
C ILE A 56 10.63 12.41 -19.20
N ILE A 57 10.05 11.90 -18.11
CA ILE A 57 10.13 10.49 -17.75
C ILE A 57 9.43 9.62 -18.81
N ALA A 58 8.33 10.08 -19.39
CA ALA A 58 7.63 9.36 -20.46
C ALA A 58 8.48 9.27 -21.74
N VAL A 59 9.17 10.34 -22.14
CA VAL A 59 10.06 10.34 -23.30
C VAL A 59 11.21 9.35 -23.11
N ILE A 60 11.88 9.38 -21.95
CA ILE A 60 12.96 8.42 -21.62
C ILE A 60 12.44 6.97 -21.66
N LYS A 61 11.22 6.74 -21.14
CA LYS A 61 10.58 5.42 -21.19
C LYS A 61 10.28 4.96 -22.60
N ILE A 62 9.80 5.83 -23.47
CA ILE A 62 9.54 5.50 -24.88
C ILE A 62 10.84 5.09 -25.57
N ILE A 63 11.92 5.86 -25.37
CA ILE A 63 13.24 5.53 -25.93
C ILE A 63 13.71 4.15 -25.45
N ARG A 64 13.55 3.85 -24.15
CA ARG A 64 13.90 2.53 -23.60
C ARG A 64 13.09 1.39 -24.24
N VAL A 65 11.78 1.58 -24.43
CA VAL A 65 10.92 0.60 -25.11
C VAL A 65 11.37 0.38 -26.56
N ILE A 66 11.74 1.45 -27.27
CA ILE A 66 12.29 1.37 -28.63
C ILE A 66 13.60 0.59 -28.64
N LEU A 67 14.52 0.86 -27.71
CA LEU A 67 15.79 0.11 -27.59
C LEU A 67 15.55 -1.37 -27.26
N ASP A 68 14.56 -1.68 -26.43
CA ASP A 68 14.15 -3.07 -26.13
C ASP A 68 13.51 -3.76 -27.34
N TYR A 69 12.75 -3.03 -28.15
CA TYR A 69 12.20 -3.54 -29.41
C TYR A 69 13.30 -3.81 -30.45
N LEU A 70 14.26 -2.89 -30.60
CA LEU A 70 15.39 -3.06 -31.52
C LEU A 70 16.25 -4.26 -31.15
N ASP A 71 16.55 -4.45 -29.87
CA ASP A 71 17.30 -5.61 -29.38
C ASP A 71 16.60 -6.94 -29.69
N LYS A 72 15.28 -7.01 -29.54
CA LYS A 72 14.50 -8.20 -29.93
C LYS A 72 14.57 -8.47 -31.44
N LYS A 73 14.54 -7.43 -32.28
CA LYS A 73 14.61 -7.55 -33.74
C LYS A 73 16.02 -7.92 -34.23
N LEU A 74 17.05 -7.52 -33.48
CA LEU A 74 18.46 -7.74 -33.79
C LEU A 74 19.04 -8.99 -33.11
N ALA A 75 18.28 -9.63 -32.20
CA ALA A 75 18.62 -10.95 -31.66
C ALA A 75 18.77 -12.03 -32.76
N THR A 76 18.11 -11.85 -33.90
CA THR A 76 18.19 -12.70 -35.09
C THR A 76 19.47 -12.48 -35.92
N THR A 77 20.20 -11.38 -35.66
CA THR A 77 21.42 -10.99 -36.41
C THR A 77 22.68 -11.42 -35.66
N LYS A 78 23.69 -11.93 -36.38
CA LYS A 78 24.96 -12.48 -35.82
C LYS A 78 26.00 -11.43 -35.37
N SER A 79 25.74 -10.13 -35.48
CA SER A 79 26.76 -9.11 -35.17
C SER A 79 26.85 -8.81 -33.67
N ASP A 80 27.93 -9.29 -33.02
CA ASP A 80 28.15 -9.10 -31.58
C ASP A 80 28.38 -7.63 -31.20
N VAL A 81 28.99 -6.84 -32.08
CA VAL A 81 29.24 -5.39 -31.87
C VAL A 81 27.92 -4.63 -31.65
N LEU A 82 26.88 -4.95 -32.41
CA LEU A 82 25.59 -4.27 -32.33
C LEU A 82 24.87 -4.57 -31.00
N LYS A 83 25.00 -5.80 -30.49
CA LYS A 83 24.47 -6.21 -29.19
C LYS A 83 25.14 -5.46 -28.05
N VAL A 84 26.46 -5.28 -28.10
CA VAL A 84 27.22 -4.53 -27.08
C VAL A 84 26.78 -3.06 -27.06
N ILE A 85 26.66 -2.42 -28.23
CA ILE A 85 26.23 -1.03 -28.34
C ILE A 85 24.80 -0.85 -27.81
N LEU A 86 23.86 -1.71 -28.19
CA LEU A 86 22.48 -1.64 -27.71
C LEU A 86 22.38 -1.86 -26.20
N THR A 87 23.16 -2.79 -25.66
CA THR A 87 23.22 -3.04 -24.21
C THR A 87 23.72 -1.81 -23.46
N ALA A 88 24.74 -1.13 -23.98
CA ALA A 88 25.26 0.11 -23.40
C ALA A 88 24.21 1.23 -23.41
N PHE A 89 23.50 1.43 -24.53
CA PHE A 89 22.42 2.42 -24.61
C PHE A 89 21.26 2.10 -23.67
N LYS A 90 20.85 0.83 -23.57
CA LYS A 90 19.81 0.39 -22.63
C LYS A 90 20.20 0.70 -21.19
N CYS A 91 21.45 0.42 -20.80
CA CYS A 91 21.95 0.75 -19.47
C CYS A 91 21.90 2.27 -19.22
N CYS A 92 22.40 3.07 -20.16
CA CYS A 92 22.38 4.53 -20.07
C CYS A 92 20.96 5.09 -19.87
N PHE A 93 20.01 4.68 -20.73
CA PHE A 93 18.63 5.15 -20.64
C PHE A 93 17.88 4.59 -19.43
N TRP A 94 18.22 3.39 -18.95
CA TRP A 94 17.74 2.91 -17.66
C TRP A 94 18.22 3.81 -16.52
N CYS A 95 19.53 4.09 -16.45
CA CYS A 95 20.11 4.96 -15.43
C CYS A 95 19.48 6.35 -15.47
N MET A 96 19.28 6.91 -16.66
CA MET A 96 18.61 8.18 -16.87
C MET A 96 17.16 8.15 -16.37
N GLU A 97 16.40 7.08 -16.68
CA GLU A 97 15.03 6.93 -16.20
C GLU A 97 14.94 6.94 -14.67
N VAL A 98 15.84 6.20 -14.01
CA VAL A 98 15.90 6.12 -12.55
C VAL A 98 16.31 7.48 -11.95
N PHE A 99 17.32 8.11 -12.53
CA PHE A 99 17.81 9.42 -12.09
C PHE A 99 16.73 10.51 -12.22
N PHE A 100 16.06 10.62 -13.37
CA PHE A 100 15.00 11.61 -13.56
C PHE A 100 13.78 11.36 -12.69
N LYS A 101 13.42 10.10 -12.41
CA LYS A 101 12.39 9.78 -11.42
C LYS A 101 12.79 10.27 -10.02
N PHE A 102 14.03 10.02 -9.61
CA PHE A 102 14.55 10.47 -8.33
C PHE A 102 14.57 12.01 -8.25
N LEU A 103 15.12 12.68 -9.27
CA LEU A 103 15.20 14.14 -9.33
C LEU A 103 13.81 14.77 -9.28
N THR A 104 12.89 14.28 -10.11
CA THR A 104 11.52 14.79 -10.20
C THR A 104 10.78 14.66 -8.87
N LYS A 105 10.88 13.51 -8.20
CA LYS A 105 10.25 13.29 -6.89
C LYS A 105 10.78 14.28 -5.84
N ASN A 106 12.11 14.41 -5.73
CA ASN A 106 12.74 15.26 -4.72
C ASN A 106 12.53 16.76 -5.01
N ALA A 107 12.50 17.15 -6.29
CA ALA A 107 12.15 18.50 -6.71
C ALA A 107 10.74 18.85 -6.22
N PHE A 108 9.74 17.98 -6.43
CA PHE A 108 8.38 18.28 -6.00
C PHE A 108 8.21 18.35 -4.47
N ILE A 109 8.96 17.56 -3.70
CA ILE A 109 8.99 17.69 -2.24
C ILE A 109 9.46 19.09 -1.84
N MET A 110 10.56 19.57 -2.45
CA MET A 110 11.06 20.92 -2.22
C MET A 110 10.09 22.01 -2.70
N MET A 111 9.38 21.79 -3.81
CA MET A 111 8.32 22.69 -4.26
C MET A 111 7.16 22.75 -3.26
N ALA A 112 6.77 21.62 -2.65
CA ALA A 112 5.70 21.57 -1.66
C ALA A 112 6.07 22.27 -0.34
N ILE A 113 7.36 22.22 0.03
CA ILE A 113 7.90 22.86 1.24
C ILE A 113 8.09 24.37 1.03
N TYR A 114 8.79 24.76 -0.04
CA TYR A 114 9.29 26.12 -0.24
C TYR A 114 8.54 26.92 -1.31
N GLY A 115 7.70 26.29 -2.14
CA GLY A 115 6.94 26.97 -3.18
C GLY A 115 7.76 27.52 -4.35
N LYS A 116 8.99 27.01 -4.58
CA LYS A 116 9.87 27.44 -5.69
C LYS A 116 9.53 26.73 -7.01
N ASN A 117 10.10 27.21 -8.12
CA ASN A 117 10.01 26.54 -9.43
C ASN A 117 10.71 25.17 -9.45
N PHE A 118 10.38 24.33 -10.45
CA PHE A 118 10.89 22.96 -10.58
C PHE A 118 12.42 22.86 -10.60
N PHE A 119 13.10 23.60 -11.49
CA PHE A 119 14.55 23.51 -11.64
C PHE A 119 15.31 23.98 -10.39
N THR A 120 14.87 25.08 -9.77
CA THR A 120 15.46 25.57 -8.51
C THR A 120 15.29 24.54 -7.39
N SER A 121 14.09 23.97 -7.27
CA SER A 121 13.78 22.94 -6.27
C SER A 121 14.54 21.63 -6.51
N ALA A 122 14.76 21.25 -7.77
CA ALA A 122 15.54 20.10 -8.17
C ALA A 122 17.02 20.25 -7.78
N LYS A 123 17.60 21.44 -8.04
CA LYS A 123 18.99 21.75 -7.64
C LYS A 123 19.14 21.74 -6.12
N ASP A 124 18.24 22.42 -5.40
CA ASP A 124 18.28 22.53 -3.95
C ASP A 124 18.14 21.15 -3.29
N SER A 125 17.19 20.32 -3.74
CA SER A 125 17.03 18.95 -3.21
C SER A 125 18.23 18.06 -3.49
N PHE A 126 18.75 18.08 -4.72
CA PHE A 126 19.91 17.27 -5.09
C PHE A 126 21.12 17.63 -4.23
N LEU A 127 21.41 18.92 -4.08
CA LEU A 127 22.53 19.40 -3.28
C LEU A 127 22.37 19.04 -1.80
N LEU A 128 21.15 19.15 -1.26
CA LEU A 128 20.86 18.78 0.14
C LEU A 128 21.09 17.28 0.38
N LEU A 129 20.66 16.43 -0.55
CA LEU A 129 20.83 14.97 -0.47
C LEU A 129 22.28 14.55 -0.61
N VAL A 130 23.03 15.13 -1.56
CA VAL A 130 24.47 14.81 -1.74
C VAL A 130 25.29 15.25 -0.53
N ARG A 131 25.02 16.44 0.02
CA ARG A 131 25.71 16.95 1.22
C ARG A 131 25.45 16.12 2.48
N ASN A 132 24.37 15.35 2.51
CA ASN A 132 23.97 14.52 3.64
C ASN A 132 23.76 13.05 3.23
N CYS A 133 24.54 12.54 2.28
CA CYS A 133 24.29 11.24 1.66
C CYS A 133 24.28 10.08 2.68
N VAL A 134 25.19 10.10 3.66
CA VAL A 134 25.26 9.09 4.73
C VAL A 134 23.98 9.09 5.56
N ARG A 135 23.53 10.27 6.01
CA ARG A 135 22.31 10.39 6.80
C ARG A 135 21.07 9.96 5.99
N ALA A 136 21.02 10.33 4.72
CA ALA A 136 19.95 9.92 3.81
C ALA A 136 19.92 8.39 3.63
N ALA A 137 21.08 7.75 3.46
CA ALA A 137 21.20 6.30 3.33
C ALA A 137 20.72 5.56 4.59
N VAL A 138 21.18 5.99 5.77
CA VAL A 138 20.76 5.41 7.05
C VAL A 138 19.25 5.53 7.25
N VAL A 139 18.68 6.72 7.02
CA VAL A 139 17.24 6.94 7.15
C VAL A 139 16.45 6.04 6.20
N ASN A 140 16.89 5.91 4.94
CA ASN A 140 16.22 5.05 3.97
C ASN A 140 16.28 3.57 4.37
N GLN A 141 17.40 3.12 4.93
CA GLN A 141 17.56 1.73 5.38
C GLN A 141 16.70 1.43 6.61
N VAL A 142 16.71 2.32 7.62
CA VAL A 142 15.89 2.17 8.83
C VAL A 142 14.39 2.24 8.47
N ALA A 143 13.99 3.18 7.63
CA ALA A 143 12.61 3.28 7.15
C ALA A 143 12.18 2.02 6.39
N GLY A 144 13.08 1.43 5.59
CA GLY A 144 12.83 0.17 4.89
C GLY A 144 12.52 -0.98 5.86
N ILE A 145 13.32 -1.15 6.90
CA ILE A 145 13.12 -2.19 7.92
C ILE A 145 11.80 -1.97 8.67
N LEU A 146 11.54 -0.74 9.11
CA LEU A 146 10.31 -0.42 9.85
C LEU A 146 9.06 -0.67 9.00
N LEU A 147 9.06 -0.24 7.74
CA LEU A 147 7.94 -0.45 6.83
C LEU A 147 7.75 -1.93 6.48
N PHE A 148 8.82 -2.71 6.39
CA PHE A 148 8.74 -4.15 6.17
C PHE A 148 8.09 -4.86 7.36
N LEU A 149 8.57 -4.60 8.58
CA LEU A 149 8.02 -5.19 9.80
C LEU A 149 6.56 -4.79 10.01
N GLY A 150 6.22 -3.51 9.82
CA GLY A 150 4.85 -3.03 9.94
C GLY A 150 3.89 -3.74 8.98
N LYS A 151 4.30 -3.91 7.71
CA LYS A 151 3.51 -4.66 6.72
C LYS A 151 3.36 -6.13 7.10
N ALA A 152 4.44 -6.78 7.53
CA ALA A 152 4.42 -8.19 7.93
C ALA A 152 3.45 -8.43 9.09
N LEU A 153 3.49 -7.59 10.12
CA LEU A 153 2.59 -7.67 11.26
C LEU A 153 1.11 -7.50 10.86
N ILE A 154 0.81 -6.52 10.00
CA ILE A 154 -0.57 -6.31 9.52
C ILE A 154 -1.05 -7.53 8.74
N THR A 155 -0.24 -8.06 7.83
CA THR A 155 -0.62 -9.23 7.02
C THR A 155 -0.83 -10.48 7.87
N LEU A 156 0.01 -10.69 8.90
CA LEU A 156 -0.13 -11.81 9.82
C LEU A 156 -1.40 -11.66 10.68
N GLY A 157 -1.65 -10.46 11.20
CA GLY A 157 -2.84 -10.16 11.98
C GLY A 157 -4.13 -10.36 11.19
N MET A 158 -4.17 -9.88 9.93
CA MET A 158 -5.31 -10.11 9.03
C MET A 158 -5.49 -11.59 8.72
N GLY A 159 -4.40 -12.34 8.50
CA GLY A 159 -4.45 -13.77 8.28
C GLY A 159 -5.03 -14.53 9.48
N SER A 160 -4.58 -14.21 10.69
CA SER A 160 -5.12 -14.82 11.91
C SER A 160 -6.58 -14.45 12.17
N TYR A 161 -6.96 -13.21 11.85
CA TYR A 161 -8.35 -12.76 11.97
C TYR A 161 -9.26 -13.58 11.04
N PHE A 162 -8.86 -13.75 9.78
CA PHE A 162 -9.65 -14.52 8.80
C PHE A 162 -9.80 -15.99 9.19
N VAL A 163 -8.74 -16.60 9.74
CA VAL A 163 -8.84 -17.97 10.25
C VAL A 163 -9.81 -18.04 11.43
N ALA A 164 -9.73 -17.10 12.38
CA ALA A 164 -10.66 -17.05 13.51
C ALA A 164 -12.11 -16.89 13.06
N ASP A 165 -12.37 -15.99 12.10
CA ASP A 165 -13.69 -15.74 11.50
C ASP A 165 -14.31 -17.03 10.96
N LEU A 166 -13.54 -17.80 10.16
CA LEU A 166 -13.99 -19.10 9.64
C LEU A 166 -14.30 -20.12 10.74
N PHE A 167 -13.55 -20.13 11.84
CA PHE A 167 -13.84 -21.01 12.98
C PHE A 167 -15.11 -20.60 13.71
N PHE A 168 -15.36 -19.29 13.84
CA PHE A 168 -16.59 -18.78 14.44
C PHE A 168 -17.83 -19.11 13.57
N ASP A 169 -17.73 -19.03 12.25
CA ASP A 169 -18.83 -19.44 11.34
C ASP A 169 -19.23 -20.91 11.53
N VAL A 170 -18.24 -21.81 11.65
CA VAL A 170 -18.49 -23.25 11.89
C VAL A 170 -19.12 -23.47 13.27
N TYR A 171 -18.63 -22.75 14.27
CA TYR A 171 -19.19 -22.81 15.62
C TYR A 171 -20.66 -22.34 15.64
N GLU A 172 -20.98 -21.24 14.97
CA GLU A 172 -22.35 -20.72 14.87
C GLU A 172 -23.28 -21.72 14.19
N MET A 173 -22.87 -22.32 13.07
CA MET A 173 -23.63 -23.37 12.40
C MET A 173 -23.89 -24.58 13.32
N ALA A 174 -22.89 -25.00 14.11
CA ALA A 174 -23.05 -26.11 15.04
C ALA A 174 -24.02 -25.76 16.19
N VAL A 175 -23.97 -24.53 16.71
CA VAL A 175 -24.90 -24.03 17.73
C VAL A 175 -26.33 -24.02 17.19
N ASP A 176 -26.55 -23.44 16.02
CA ASP A 176 -27.87 -23.38 15.37
C ASP A 176 -28.43 -24.78 15.11
N THR A 177 -27.60 -25.68 14.57
CA THR A 177 -27.99 -27.07 14.32
C THR A 177 -28.38 -27.77 15.62
N THR A 178 -27.56 -27.65 16.66
CA THR A 178 -27.84 -28.26 17.98
C THR A 178 -29.13 -27.72 18.57
N PHE A 179 -29.37 -26.41 18.43
CA PHE A 179 -30.60 -25.78 18.90
C PHE A 179 -31.83 -26.28 18.14
N ILE A 180 -31.77 -26.40 16.81
CA ILE A 180 -32.86 -26.96 16.00
C ILE A 180 -33.13 -28.43 16.35
N CYS A 181 -32.09 -29.26 16.43
CA CYS A 181 -32.26 -30.67 16.83
C CYS A 181 -32.89 -30.79 18.23
N PHE A 182 -32.53 -29.90 19.16
CA PHE A 182 -33.14 -29.85 20.49
C PHE A 182 -34.62 -29.48 20.44
N LEU A 183 -35.01 -28.49 19.61
CA LEU A 183 -36.40 -28.11 19.42
C LEU A 183 -37.20 -29.26 18.80
N GLU A 184 -36.64 -29.95 17.81
CA GLU A 184 -37.27 -31.10 17.16
C GLU A 184 -37.45 -32.28 18.12
N ASP A 185 -36.42 -32.62 18.92
CA ASP A 185 -36.50 -33.65 19.97
C ASP A 185 -37.58 -33.31 21.01
N SER A 186 -37.70 -32.02 21.36
CA SER A 186 -38.71 -31.54 22.30
C SER A 186 -40.14 -31.62 21.80
N GLU A 187 -40.36 -31.56 20.50
CA GLU A 187 -41.68 -31.65 19.86
C GLU A 187 -42.08 -33.10 19.56
N GLN A 188 -41.13 -33.94 19.13
CA GLN A 188 -41.43 -35.31 18.70
C GLN A 188 -41.48 -36.32 19.87
N ASN A 189 -40.71 -36.09 20.92
CA ASN A 189 -40.58 -37.00 22.06
C ASN A 189 -41.28 -36.43 23.30
N ASP A 190 -41.90 -37.30 24.09
CA ASP A 190 -42.62 -36.95 25.32
C ASP A 190 -41.95 -37.51 26.58
N GLY A 191 -40.85 -38.24 26.42
CA GLY A 191 -40.11 -38.88 27.50
C GLY A 191 -40.66 -40.26 27.88
N SER A 192 -41.61 -40.82 27.11
CA SER A 192 -42.10 -42.19 27.33
C SER A 192 -41.09 -43.27 26.96
N PRO A 193 -41.27 -44.53 27.41
CA PRO A 193 -40.40 -45.64 27.00
C PRO A 193 -40.40 -45.89 25.49
N GLU A 194 -41.48 -45.52 24.78
CA GLU A 194 -41.59 -45.61 23.32
C GLU A 194 -40.94 -44.41 22.60
N LYS A 195 -40.99 -43.21 23.22
CA LYS A 195 -40.44 -41.96 22.67
C LYS A 195 -39.62 -41.17 23.69
N PRO A 196 -38.43 -41.68 24.07
CA PRO A 196 -37.57 -41.00 25.04
C PRO A 196 -36.89 -39.77 24.41
N PHE A 197 -36.65 -38.72 25.21
CA PHE A 197 -35.81 -37.60 24.81
C PHE A 197 -34.36 -38.04 24.58
N TYR A 198 -33.76 -37.58 23.48
CA TYR A 198 -32.37 -37.88 23.11
C TYR A 198 -31.37 -36.85 23.68
N MET A 199 -31.84 -35.66 24.10
CA MET A 199 -31.00 -34.61 24.66
C MET A 199 -30.22 -35.05 25.92
N SER A 200 -29.06 -34.42 26.19
CA SER A 200 -28.18 -34.80 27.31
C SER A 200 -28.83 -34.68 28.70
N LYS A 201 -28.43 -35.52 29.67
CA LYS A 201 -28.97 -35.51 31.05
C LYS A 201 -28.84 -34.15 31.76
N ASN A 202 -27.76 -33.41 31.49
CA ASN A 202 -27.58 -32.08 32.06
C ASN A 202 -28.62 -31.10 31.51
N LEU A 203 -28.87 -31.15 30.19
CA LEU A 203 -29.87 -30.30 29.54
C LEU A 203 -31.29 -30.69 29.96
N GLN A 204 -31.57 -31.98 30.10
CA GLN A 204 -32.81 -32.51 30.69
C GLN A 204 -33.07 -31.93 32.08
N ASN A 205 -32.05 -31.95 32.96
CA ASN A 205 -32.16 -31.39 34.30
C ASN A 205 -32.35 -29.86 34.31
N ILE A 206 -31.70 -29.13 33.41
CA ILE A 206 -31.84 -27.68 33.28
C ILE A 206 -33.27 -27.30 32.83
N LEU A 207 -33.88 -28.13 31.99
CA LEU A 207 -35.20 -27.89 31.41
C LEU A 207 -36.34 -28.59 32.15
N ASP A 208 -36.04 -29.27 33.26
CA ASP A 208 -36.96 -30.12 34.04
C ASP A 208 -37.75 -31.14 33.21
N LYS A 209 -37.14 -31.66 32.14
CA LYS A 209 -37.66 -32.76 31.32
C LYS A 209 -36.96 -34.06 31.72
N LYS A 210 -37.68 -35.18 31.84
CA LYS A 210 -37.09 -36.49 32.19
C LYS A 210 -37.73 -37.63 31.40
N ASN A 211 -36.91 -38.60 31.03
CA ASN A 211 -37.40 -39.87 30.49
C ASN A 211 -37.97 -40.74 31.61
N MET A 212 -39.17 -41.26 31.38
CA MET A 212 -39.83 -42.27 32.20
C MET A 212 -39.06 -43.58 32.08
N LYS A 213 -38.79 -44.22 33.22
CA LYS A 213 -38.07 -45.49 33.29
C LYS A 213 -39.00 -46.67 33.04
#